data_AF-A0A0V0YPL7-F1
#
_entry.id   AF-A0A0V0YPL7-F1
#
_cell.length_a   1.000
_cell.length_b   1.000
_cell.length_c   1.000
_cell.angle_alpha   90.00
_cell.angle_beta   90.00
_cell.angle_gamma   90.00
#
_symmetry.space_group_name_H-M   'P 1'
#
loop_
_entity.id
_entity.type
_entity.pdbx_description
1 polymer ?
#
loop_
_entity_poly.entity_id
_entity_poly.type
_entity_poly.pdbx_seq_one_letter_code
_entity_poly.pdbx_strand_id
1 'polypeptide(L)' 'MKVIAAYLLAVLGGNSKPSANDLKHILGSVGADADDERIDLLLSQVKGKDITELIAAGREKFASVPSGGG' A
#
# COMPACT_ATOMS: atom_id res chain seq x y z
N MET A 1 1.91 3.31 6.38
CA MET A 1 0.88 2.27 6.56
C MET A 1 -0.39 2.56 5.76
N LYS A 2 -1.05 3.72 5.94
CA LYS A 2 -2.32 4.08 5.25
C LYS A 2 -2.28 3.93 3.72
N VAL A 3 -1.25 4.50 3.09
CA VAL A 3 -1.08 4.52 1.62
C VAL A 3 -0.87 3.12 1.03
N ILE A 4 -0.13 2.26 1.73
CA ILE A 4 0.11 0.86 1.32
C ILE A 4 -1.20 0.07 1.36
N ALA A 5 -1.98 0.24 2.43
CA ALA A 5 -3.27 -0.43 2.57
C ALA A 5 -4.25 0.00 1.45
N ALA A 6 -4.32 1.30 1.15
CA ALA A 6 -5.12 1.80 0.03
C ALA A 6 -4.69 1.21 -1.32
N TYR A 7 -3.38 1.05 -1.54
CA TYR A 7 -2.84 0.43 -2.76
C TYR A 7 -3.27 -1.03 -2.88
N LEU A 8 -3.14 -1.81 -1.81
CA LEU A 8 -3.58 -3.20 -1.77
C LEU A 8 -5.09 -3.33 -1.98
N LEU A 9 -5.90 -2.45 -1.38
CA LEU A 9 -7.35 -2.44 -1.58
C LEU A 9 -7.72 -2.19 -3.04
N ALA A 10 -7.03 -1.26 -3.71
CA ALA A 10 -7.24 -1.01 -5.14
C ALA A 10 -6.87 -2.22 -6.00
N VAL A 11 -5.74 -2.88 -5.72
CA VAL A 11 -5.31 -4.10 -6.42
C VAL A 11 -6.31 -5.24 -6.23
N LEU A 12 -6.77 -5.46 -5.00
CA LEU A 12 -7.80 -6.46 -4.68
C LEU A 12 -9.16 -6.13 -5.32
N GLY A 13 -9.47 -4.84 -5.48
CA GLY A 13 -10.65 -4.35 -6.20
C GLY A 13 -10.58 -4.54 -7.71
N GLY A 14 -9.54 -5.18 -8.25
CA GLY A 14 -9.36 -5.43 -9.68
C GLY A 14 -8.59 -4.33 -10.42
N ASN A 15 -8.14 -3.28 -9.72
CA ASN A 15 -7.26 -2.27 -10.30
C ASN A 15 -5.80 -2.67 -10.07
N SER A 16 -5.26 -3.53 -10.95
CA SER A 16 -3.90 -4.08 -10.84
C SER A 16 -2.78 -3.04 -10.84
N LYS A 17 -3.08 -1.80 -11.24
CA LYS A 17 -2.09 -0.72 -11.29
C LYS A 17 -2.73 0.59 -10.81
N PRO A 18 -2.97 0.70 -9.48
CA PRO A 18 -3.58 1.88 -8.87
C PRO A 18 -2.75 3.12 -9.15
N SER A 19 -3.44 4.22 -9.46
CA SER A 19 -2.84 5.54 -9.62
C SER A 19 -2.83 6.32 -8.29
N ALA A 20 -2.09 7.43 -8.25
CA ALA A 20 -2.11 8.35 -7.11
C ALA A 20 -3.53 8.86 -6.80
N ASN A 21 -4.35 9.05 -7.84
CA ASN A 21 -5.73 9.51 -7.68
C ASN A 21 -6.63 8.44 -7.05
N ASP A 22 -6.45 7.17 -7.42
CA ASP A 22 -7.18 6.04 -6.83
C ASP A 22 -6.87 5.92 -5.33
N LEU A 23 -5.59 6.08 -4.98
CA LEU A 23 -5.14 6.07 -3.58
C LEU A 23 -5.76 7.21 -2.78
N LYS A 24 -5.76 8.42 -3.33
CA LYS A 24 -6.41 9.59 -2.70
C LYS A 24 -7.90 9.38 -2.52
N HIS A 25 -8.58 8.80 -3.50
CA HIS A 25 -10.01 8.53 -3.43
C HIS A 25 -10.34 7.50 -2.34
N ILE A 26 -9.57 6.42 -2.25
CA ILE A 26 -9.75 5.39 -1.21
C ILE A 26 -9.46 5.97 0.18
N LEU A 27 -8.36 6.71 0.34
CA LEU A 27 -8.00 7.35 1.60
C LEU A 27 -9.04 8.39 2.02
N GLY A 28 -9.52 9.22 1.09
CA GLY A 28 -10.59 10.18 1.32
C GLY A 28 -11.93 9.52 1.68
N SER A 29 -12.25 8.38 1.06
CA SER A 29 -13.47 7.62 1.38
C SER A 29 -13.49 7.08 2.81
N VAL A 30 -12.34 6.86 3.43
CA VAL A 30 -12.23 6.40 4.82
C VAL A 30 -11.86 7.51 5.80
N GLY A 31 -11.81 8.77 5.33
CA GLY A 31 -11.43 9.93 6.15
C GLY A 31 -9.96 9.96 6.57
N ALA A 32 -9.09 9.29 5.82
CA ALA A 32 -7.65 9.26 6.07
C ALA A 32 -6.92 10.28 5.18
N ASP A 33 -5.93 10.97 5.75
CA ASP A 33 -5.07 11.87 4.98
C ASP A 33 -4.30 11.13 3.89
N ALA A 34 -4.37 11.67 2.68
CA ALA A 34 -3.57 11.26 1.54
C ALA A 34 -2.28 12.08 1.50
N ASP A 35 -1.19 11.43 1.91
CA ASP A 35 0.15 12.00 1.94
C ASP A 35 0.81 11.80 0.58
N ASP A 36 0.86 12.87 -0.21
CA ASP A 36 1.32 12.87 -1.60
C ASP A 36 2.75 12.35 -1.76
N GLU A 37 3.66 12.75 -0.88
CA GLU A 37 5.06 12.30 -0.93
C GLU A 37 5.17 10.79 -0.73
N ARG A 38 4.39 10.24 0.22
CA ARG A 38 4.33 8.79 0.45
C ARG A 38 3.67 8.03 -0.69
N ILE A 39 2.67 8.62 -1.34
CA ILE A 39 2.02 8.04 -2.51
C ILE A 39 3.01 7.95 -3.66
N ASP A 40 3.72 9.02 -3.97
CA ASP A 40 4.68 9.06 -5.07
C ASP A 40 5.86 8.10 -4.81
N LEU A 41 6.38 8.07 -3.57
CA LEU A 41 7.41 7.13 -3.15
C LEU A 41 6.95 5.67 -3.34
N LEU A 42 5.73 5.34 -2.91
CA LEU A 42 5.19 3.99 -3.07
C LEU A 42 5.08 3.63 -4.56
N LEU A 43 4.48 4.50 -5.36
CA LEU A 43 4.30 4.30 -6.80
C LEU A 43 5.63 4.11 -7.52
N SER A 44 6.66 4.87 -7.13
CA SER A 44 8.02 4.71 -7.66
C SER A 44 8.64 3.37 -7.26
N GLN A 45 8.45 2.93 -6.01
CA GLN A 45 9.02 1.66 -5.53
C GLN A 45 8.33 0.41 -6.08
N VAL A 46 7.04 0.49 -6.39
CA VAL A 46 6.26 -0.63 -6.95
C VAL A 46 6.30 -0.66 -8.48
N LYS A 47 6.63 0.46 -9.13
CA LYS A 47 6.75 0.53 -10.59
C LYS A 47 7.82 -0.43 -11.08
N GLY A 48 7.40 -1.45 -11.82
CA GLY A 48 8.29 -2.46 -12.39
C GLY A 48 8.66 -3.61 -11.46
N LYS A 49 8.06 -3.68 -10.27
CA LYS A 49 8.17 -4.84 -9.37
C LYS A 49 6.87 -5.63 -9.37
N ASP A 50 6.97 -6.94 -9.18
CA ASP A 50 5.77 -7.76 -9.04
C ASP A 50 5.12 -7.49 -7.68
N ILE A 51 3.88 -7.02 -7.70
CA ILE A 51 3.13 -6.70 -6.49
C ILE A 51 2.95 -7.93 -5.61
N THR A 52 2.80 -9.11 -6.21
CA THR A 52 2.60 -10.38 -5.48
C THR A 52 3.83 -10.71 -4.65
N GLU A 53 5.02 -10.57 -5.24
CA GLU A 53 6.29 -10.76 -4.54
C GLU A 53 6.51 -9.71 -3.45
N LEU A 54 6.18 -8.44 -3.72
CA LEU A 54 6.29 -7.37 -2.72
C LEU A 54 5.36 -7.60 -1.52
N ILE A 55 4.15 -8.12 -1.75
CA ILE A 55 3.20 -8.47 -0.69
C ILE A 55 3.73 -9.65 0.12
N ALA A 56 4.26 -10.68 -0.54
CA ALA A 56 4.83 -11.85 0.14
C ALA A 56 6.05 -11.46 1.00
N ALA A 57 6.99 -10.71 0.44
CA ALA A 57 8.16 -10.19 1.15
C ALA A 57 7.77 -9.22 2.27
N GLY A 58 6.73 -8.41 2.05
CA GLY A 58 6.16 -7.52 3.06
C GLY A 58 5.57 -8.28 4.25
N ARG A 59 4.78 -9.33 4.00
CA ARG A 59 4.19 -10.18 5.05
C ARG A 59 5.25 -10.85 5.90
N GLU A 60 6.32 -11.36 5.28
CA GLU A 60 7.41 -12.01 6.02
C GLU A 60 8.16 -11.00 6.91
N LYS A 61 8.48 -9.81 6.38
CA LYS A 61 9.09 -8.74 7.17
C LYS A 61 8.19 -8.20 8.29
N PHE A 62 6.87 -8.18 8.09
CA PHE A 62 5.91 -7.80 9.12
C PHE A 62 5.72 -8.89 10.19
N ALA A 63 5.74 -10.17 9.81
CA ALA A 63 5.68 -11.29 10.75
C ALA A 63 6.94 -11.36 11.64
N SER A 64 8.08 -10.88 11.14
CA SER A 64 9.33 -10.76 11.89
C SER A 64 9.34 -9.63 12.92
N VAL A 65 8.36 -8.71 12.92
CA VAL A 65 8.27 -7.72 13.98
C VAL A 65 7.73 -8.46 15.20
N PRO A 66 8.50 -8.63 16.30
CA PRO A 66 7.97 -9.28 17.48
C PRO A 66 6.85 -8.39 18.00
N SER A 67 5.61 -8.87 17.88
CA SER A 67 4.52 -8.43 18.74
C SER A 67 4.83 -8.95 20.14
N GLY A 68 5.85 -8.38 20.77
CA GLY A 68 6.21 -8.65 22.15
C GLY A 68 5.03 -8.24 23.01
N GLY A 69 4.27 -9.23 23.46
CA GLY A 69 3.28 -9.06 24.50
C GLY A 69 3.97 -8.53 25.75
N GLY A 70 3.45 -7.40 26.21
CA GLY A 70 3.69 -6.77 27.49
C GLY A 70 2.54 -5.82 27.75
#